data_AF-T1B188-F1
#
_entry.id   AF-T1B188-F1
#
_cell.length_a   1.000
_cell.length_b   1.000
_cell.length_c   1.000
_cell.angle_alpha   90.00
_cell.angle_beta   90.00
_cell.angle_gamma   90.00
#
_symmetry.space_group_name_H-M   'P 1'
#
loop_
_entity.id
_entity.type
_entity.pdbx_description
1 polymer ?
#
loop_
_entity_poly.entity_id
_entity_poly.type
_entity_poly.pdbx_seq_one_letter_code
_entity_poly.pdbx_strand_id
1 'polypeptide(L)'
;MRIERGFVIHGAEGWDEPTPVGPFTVFDVRPGRVTRETRAPEDYGLRRCPPAALIGGDARHNAEALRAVLSGRSHGAQRDCLLLGTALALEVAG
;
A
#
# COMPACT_ATOMS: atom_id res chain seq x y z
N MET A 1 9.78 -16.11 16.45
CA MET A 1 10.37 -14.97 15.73
C MET A 1 10.32 -13.76 16.65
N ARG A 2 11.42 -13.00 16.82
CA ARG A 2 11.41 -11.78 17.65
C ARG A 2 11.06 -10.60 16.74
N ILE A 3 9.93 -9.95 16.98
CA ILE A 3 9.42 -8.81 16.19
C ILE A 3 9.30 -7.62 17.14
N GLU A 4 9.88 -6.47 16.76
CA GLU A 4 9.75 -5.22 17.53
C GLU A 4 8.43 -4.50 17.22
N ARG A 5 8.12 -4.34 15.93
CA ARG A 5 6.82 -3.90 15.42
C ARG A 5 6.60 -4.47 14.01
N GLY A 6 5.36 -4.74 13.64
CA GLY A 6 5.00 -5.16 12.29
C GLY A 6 3.55 -4.82 11.96
N PHE A 7 3.27 -4.62 10.67
CA PHE A 7 1.91 -4.48 10.16
C PHE A 7 1.49 -5.73 9.42
N VAL A 8 0.32 -6.26 9.76
CA VAL A 8 -0.40 -7.24 8.94
C VAL A 8 -1.56 -6.53 8.28
N ILE A 9 -1.66 -6.60 6.95
CA ILE A 9 -2.58 -5.79 6.17
C ILE A 9 -3.54 -6.69 5.39
N HIS A 10 -4.78 -6.24 5.28
CA HIS A 10 -5.76 -6.77 4.35
C HIS A 10 -6.48 -5.62 3.65
N GLY A 11 -6.25 -5.47 2.35
CA GLY A 11 -6.80 -4.43 1.50
C GLY A 11 -8.24 -4.67 1.09
N ALA A 12 -8.89 -3.60 0.60
CA ALA A 12 -10.19 -3.70 -0.06
C ALA A 12 -10.17 -4.75 -1.18
N GLU A 13 -11.30 -5.38 -1.45
CA GLU A 13 -11.43 -6.39 -2.52
C GLU A 13 -10.47 -7.60 -2.39
N GLY A 14 -9.95 -7.87 -1.18
CA GLY A 14 -9.15 -9.05 -0.90
C GLY A 14 -7.65 -8.93 -1.20
N TRP A 15 -7.15 -7.72 -1.48
CA TRP A 15 -5.73 -7.48 -1.72
C TRP A 15 -4.91 -7.76 -0.44
N ASP A 16 -3.70 -8.29 -0.60
CA ASP A 16 -2.75 -8.54 0.48
C ASP A 16 -1.91 -7.30 0.83
N GLU A 17 -2.17 -6.17 0.16
CA GLU A 17 -1.49 -4.89 0.30
C GLU A 17 -2.50 -3.74 0.48
N PRO A 18 -2.09 -2.59 1.04
CA PRO A 18 -2.92 -1.40 1.03
C PRO A 18 -2.91 -0.80 -0.38
N THR A 19 -4.09 -0.52 -0.95
CA THR A 19 -4.19 0.08 -2.29
C THR A 19 -5.11 1.30 -2.28
N PRO A 20 -5.01 2.20 -3.28
CA PRO A 20 -5.98 3.26 -3.48
C PRO A 20 -7.36 2.76 -3.91
N VAL A 21 -7.62 1.45 -3.97
CA VAL A 21 -8.96 0.93 -4.31
C VAL A 21 -9.97 1.28 -3.22
N GLY A 22 -9.58 1.19 -1.96
CA GLY A 22 -10.48 1.45 -0.84
C GLY A 22 -9.86 1.23 0.53
N PRO A 23 -10.69 1.19 1.58
CA PRO A 23 -10.23 0.99 2.94
C PRO A 23 -9.49 -0.33 3.14
N PHE A 24 -8.53 -0.35 4.05
CA PHE A 24 -7.75 -1.54 4.40
C PHE A 24 -7.71 -1.71 5.92
N THR A 25 -7.67 -2.96 6.37
CA THR A 25 -7.46 -3.29 7.78
C THR A 25 -5.96 -3.39 8.03
N VAL A 26 -5.48 -2.77 9.11
CA VAL A 26 -4.12 -2.89 9.62
C VAL A 26 -4.15 -3.49 11.01
N PHE A 27 -3.33 -4.50 11.25
CA PHE A 27 -2.98 -4.97 12.58
C PHE A 27 -1.59 -4.45 12.95
N ASP A 28 -1.50 -3.51 13.88
CA ASP A 28 -0.24 -3.05 14.49
C ASP A 28 0.18 -4.05 15.56
N VAL A 29 1.15 -4.89 15.22
CA VAL A 29 1.67 -5.99 16.03
C VAL A 29 2.93 -5.53 16.75
N ARG A 30 2.92 -5.61 18.09
CA ARG A 30 4.05 -5.32 18.98
C ARG A 30 4.17 -6.43 20.04
N PRO A 31 5.29 -6.53 20.76
CA PRO A 31 5.41 -7.48 21.87
C PRO A 31 4.24 -7.35 22.87
N GLY A 32 3.46 -8.42 23.01
CA GLY A 32 2.34 -8.49 23.95
C GLY A 32 1.07 -7.72 23.55
N ARG A 33 1.02 -7.08 22.37
CA ARG A 33 -0.14 -6.29 21.94
C ARG A 33 -0.38 -6.34 20.43
N VAL A 34 -1.62 -6.55 20.04
CA VAL A 34 -2.09 -6.37 18.65
C VAL A 34 -3.23 -5.37 18.67
N THR A 35 -3.13 -4.32 17.86
CA THR A 35 -4.22 -3.33 17.68
C THR A 35 -4.74 -3.42 16.27
N ARG A 36 -6.06 -3.48 16.11
CA ARG A 36 -6.72 -3.49 14.80
C ARG A 36 -7.30 -2.13 14.49
N GLU A 37 -7.00 -1.63 13.30
CA GLU A 37 -7.51 -0.36 12.77
C GLU A 37 -8.01 -0.57 11.34
N THR A 38 -8.99 0.23 10.92
CA THR A 38 -9.34 0.40 9.51
C THR A 38 -8.86 1.77 9.08
N ARG A 39 -8.09 1.82 8.00
CA ARG A 39 -7.56 3.06 7.42
C ARG A 39 -8.01 3.17 5.97
N ALA A 40 -7.98 4.36 5.40
CA ALA A 40 -8.40 4.62 4.02
C ALA A 40 -7.33 5.42 3.26
N PRO A 41 -7.25 5.30 1.92
CA PRO A 41 -6.31 6.08 1.11
C PRO A 41 -6.40 7.59 1.36
N GLU A 42 -7.60 8.10 1.67
CA GLU A 42 -7.86 9.50 1.95
C GLU A 42 -7.14 10.02 3.20
N ASP A 43 -6.86 9.15 4.18
CA ASP A 43 -6.09 9.50 5.39
C ASP A 43 -4.64 9.91 5.06
N TYR A 44 -4.17 9.55 3.86
CA TYR A 44 -2.83 9.84 3.33
C TYR A 44 -2.87 10.89 2.21
N GLY A 45 -4.02 11.54 1.99
CA GLY A 45 -4.20 12.53 0.93
C GLY A 45 -4.29 11.92 -0.48
N LEU A 46 -4.55 10.61 -0.59
CA LEU A 46 -4.69 9.91 -1.87
C LEU A 46 -6.15 9.79 -2.28
N ARG A 47 -6.41 9.73 -3.59
CA ARG A 47 -7.75 9.54 -4.15
C ARG A 47 -8.00 8.07 -4.43
N ARG A 48 -9.26 7.64 -4.33
CA ARG A 48 -9.64 6.29 -4.73
C ARG A 48 -9.49 6.06 -6.23
N CYS A 49 -9.20 4.82 -6.60
CA CYS A 49 -9.12 4.38 -7.99
C CYS A 49 -9.88 3.06 -8.21
N PRO A 50 -10.33 2.77 -9.44
CA PRO A 50 -10.87 1.44 -9.75
C PRO A 50 -9.75 0.39 -9.74
N PRO A 51 -10.02 -0.88 -9.37
CA PRO A 51 -9.02 -1.96 -9.42
C PRO A 51 -8.33 -2.10 -10.78
N ALA A 52 -9.05 -1.84 -11.87
CA ALA A 52 -8.52 -1.87 -13.23
C ALA A 52 -7.33 -0.92 -13.46
N ALA A 53 -7.22 0.16 -12.67
CA ALA A 53 -6.10 1.10 -12.75
C ALA A 53 -4.78 0.58 -12.13
N LEU A 54 -4.83 -0.55 -11.41
CA LEU A 54 -3.69 -1.20 -10.77
C LEU A 54 -3.29 -2.52 -11.45
N ILE A 55 -3.99 -2.93 -12.51
CA ILE A 55 -3.67 -4.16 -13.24
C ILE A 55 -2.26 -4.06 -13.82
N GLY A 56 -1.40 -4.99 -13.43
CA GLY A 56 -0.09 -5.20 -14.03
C GLY A 56 -0.16 -5.96 -15.36
N GLY A 57 0.98 -6.05 -16.04
CA GLY A 57 1.16 -6.81 -17.27
C GLY A 57 2.23 -7.88 -17.12
N ASP A 58 2.95 -8.14 -18.22
CA ASP A 58 4.13 -9.00 -18.20
C ASP A 58 5.30 -8.36 -17.41
N ALA A 59 6.38 -9.13 -17.23
CA ALA A 59 7.55 -8.66 -16.48
C ALA A 59 8.19 -7.39 -17.08
N ARG A 60 8.20 -7.24 -18.40
CA ARG A 60 8.78 -6.07 -19.07
C ARG A 60 7.89 -4.84 -18.83
N HIS A 61 6.59 -4.99 -19.00
CA HIS A 61 5.59 -3.97 -18.71
C HIS A 61 5.68 -3.49 -17.26
N ASN A 62 5.69 -4.42 -16.29
CA ASN A 62 5.76 -4.07 -14.88
C ASN A 62 7.08 -3.35 -14.52
N ALA A 63 8.20 -3.77 -15.11
CA ALA A 63 9.48 -3.10 -14.91
C ALA A 63 9.52 -1.69 -15.51
N GLU A 64 8.91 -1.47 -16.67
CA GLU A 64 8.79 -0.15 -17.29
C GLU A 64 7.87 0.78 -16.49
N ALA A 65 6.71 0.28 -16.04
CA ALA A 65 5.76 1.01 -15.21
C ALA A 65 6.40 1.45 -13.88
N LEU A 66 7.07 0.53 -13.19
CA LEU A 66 7.77 0.83 -11.94
C LEU A 66 8.86 1.90 -12.15
N ARG A 67 9.69 1.76 -13.19
CA ARG A 67 10.71 2.78 -13.53
C ARG A 67 10.08 4.14 -13.84
N ALA A 68 8.96 4.18 -14.55
CA ALA A 68 8.26 5.42 -14.87
C ALA A 68 7.74 6.12 -13.60
N VAL A 69 7.18 5.37 -12.65
CA VAL A 69 6.74 5.93 -11.36
C VAL A 69 7.93 6.44 -10.54
N LEU A 70 8.99 5.63 -10.38
CA LEU A 70 10.16 5.99 -9.57
C LEU A 70 10.96 7.17 -10.15
N SER A 71 10.95 7.35 -11.48
CA SER A 71 11.58 8.50 -12.14
C SER A 71 10.69 9.74 -12.24
N GLY A 72 9.48 9.70 -11.67
CA GLY A 72 8.54 10.81 -11.73
C GLY A 72 7.93 11.06 -13.11
N ARG A 73 7.99 10.09 -14.03
CA ARG A 73 7.34 10.18 -15.36
C ARG A 73 5.88 9.73 -15.37
N SER A 74 5.43 9.03 -14.33
CA SER A 74 4.05 8.57 -14.18
C SER A 74 3.43 9.08 -12.87
N HIS A 75 2.26 9.70 -12.98
CA HIS A 75 1.50 10.26 -11.86
C HIS A 75 0.05 9.75 -11.93
N GLY A 76 -0.26 8.69 -11.18
CA GLY A 76 -1.57 8.06 -11.18
C GLY A 76 -1.67 6.93 -10.15
N ALA A 77 -2.67 6.05 -10.31
CA ALA A 77 -3.00 5.01 -9.34
C ALA A 77 -1.81 4.12 -8.92
N GLN A 78 -0.93 3.75 -9.85
CA GLN A 78 0.29 2.97 -9.57
C GLN A 78 1.24 3.73 -8.63
N ARG A 79 1.39 5.05 -8.83
CA ARG A 79 2.19 5.91 -7.94
C ARG A 79 1.54 6.03 -6.58
N ASP A 80 0.23 6.24 -6.53
CA ASP A 80 -0.51 6.39 -5.28
C ASP A 80 -0.46 5.08 -4.47
N CYS A 81 -0.49 3.92 -5.13
CA CYS A 81 -0.27 2.62 -4.48
C CYS A 81 1.11 2.52 -3.83
N LEU A 82 2.18 2.88 -4.57
CA LEU A 82 3.52 2.91 -4.00
C LEU A 82 3.65 3.89 -2.83
N LEU A 83 3.04 5.08 -2.92
CA LEU A 83 3.06 6.06 -1.83
C LEU A 83 2.38 5.54 -0.58
N LEU A 84 1.24 4.86 -0.72
CA LEU A 84 0.50 4.30 0.41
C LEU A 84 1.31 3.21 1.13
N GLY A 85 1.85 2.26 0.38
CA GLY A 85 2.73 1.22 0.93
C GLY A 85 4.00 1.81 1.57
N THR A 86 4.59 2.84 0.94
CA THR A 86 5.77 3.54 1.48
C THR A 86 5.45 4.27 2.77
N ALA A 87 4.29 4.94 2.87
CA ALA A 87 3.88 5.63 4.09
C ALA A 87 3.78 4.65 5.28
N LEU A 88 3.18 3.48 5.07
CA LEU A 88 3.10 2.44 6.10
C LEU A 88 4.46 1.83 6.43
N ALA A 89 5.32 1.63 5.43
CA ALA A 89 6.67 1.12 5.62
C ALA A 89 7.52 2.09 6.47
N LEU A 90 7.41 3.40 6.21
CA LEU A 90 8.07 4.43 7.03
C LEU A 90 7.46 4.47 8.44
N GLU A 91 6.14 4.44 8.57
CA GLU A 91 5.48 4.44 9.88
C GLU A 91 5.91 3.24 10.75
N VAL A 92 5.95 2.04 10.19
CA VAL A 92 6.30 0.82 10.95
C VAL A 92 7.77 0.79 11.35
N ALA A 93 8.65 1.38 10.53
CA ALA A 93 10.08 1.46 10.78
C ALA A 93 10.46 2.46 11.90
N GLY A 94 9.63 3.49 12.13
CA GLY A 94 9.88 4.56 13.11
C GLY A 94 10.92 5.56 12.63
#